data_AF-A0A7S2IWA8-F1
#
_entry.id   AF-A0A7S2IWA8-F1
#
_cell.length_a   1.000
_cell.length_b   1.000
_cell.length_c   1.000
_cell.angle_alpha   90.00
_cell.angle_beta   90.00
_cell.angle_gamma   90.00
#
_symmetry.space_group_name_H-M   'P 1'
#
loop_
_entity.id
_entity.type
_entity.pdbx_description
1 polymer ?
#
loop_
_entity_poly.entity_id
_entity_poly.type
_entity_poly.pdbx_seq_one_letter_code
_entity_poly.pdbx_strand_id
1 'polypeptide(L)'
;QVDPVGCPTRLCVSVAVRNEGKFPGSEVAQAYLSFPKDPHAPSRVLRGFEKTTVLQPGDEETVTFALSDRDLSTYAVGKGWALQSEAKILVGSSSADMRGELLLQVPAAAAGVAL
;
A
#
# COMPACT_ATOMS: atom_id res chain seq x y z
N GLN A 1 -9.07 4.04 0.54
CA GLN A 1 -9.92 3.19 1.42
C GLN A 1 -9.14 1.93 1.76
N VAL A 2 -9.44 1.28 2.90
CA VAL A 2 -8.82 0.00 3.29
C VAL A 2 -9.91 -1.05 3.33
N ASP A 3 -9.71 -2.16 2.64
CA ASP A 3 -10.67 -3.26 2.62
C ASP A 3 -9.98 -4.58 3.03
N PRO A 4 -10.32 -5.14 4.21
CA PRO A 4 -9.87 -6.46 4.61
C PRO A 4 -10.77 -7.60 4.09
N VAL A 5 -12.00 -7.31 3.61
CA VAL A 5 -12.99 -8.34 3.21
C VAL A 5 -12.99 -8.48 1.69
N GLY A 6 -12.52 -9.63 1.18
CA GLY A 6 -12.41 -9.86 -0.27
C GLY A 6 -11.06 -9.44 -0.88
N CYS A 7 -10.11 -8.99 -0.06
CA CYS A 7 -8.72 -8.81 -0.48
C CYS A 7 -8.03 -10.17 -0.69
N PRO A 8 -7.28 -10.38 -1.79
CA PRO A 8 -6.53 -11.63 -2.01
C PRO A 8 -5.34 -11.81 -1.05
N THR A 9 -4.97 -10.75 -0.32
CA THR A 9 -3.89 -10.75 0.68
C THR A 9 -4.41 -10.18 2.02
N ARG A 10 -3.51 -9.90 2.97
CA ARG A 10 -3.89 -9.49 4.33
C ARG A 10 -4.64 -8.16 4.38
N LEU A 11 -4.24 -7.18 3.58
CA LEU A 11 -4.87 -5.86 3.53
C LEU A 11 -4.83 -5.30 2.11
N CYS A 12 -5.96 -4.76 1.64
CA CYS A 12 -6.00 -4.02 0.39
C CYS A 12 -6.18 -2.53 0.68
N VAL A 13 -5.38 -1.69 0.01
CA VAL A 13 -5.52 -0.23 0.06
C VAL A 13 -5.84 0.27 -1.33
N SER A 14 -7.00 0.91 -1.48
CA SER A 14 -7.46 1.45 -2.76
C SER A 14 -7.40 2.96 -2.78
N VAL A 15 -7.00 3.52 -3.93
CA VAL A 15 -6.96 4.96 -4.18
C VAL A 15 -7.59 5.26 -5.54
N ALA A 16 -8.39 6.32 -5.59
CA ALA A 16 -8.91 6.85 -6.83
C ALA A 16 -7.86 7.75 -7.49
N VAL A 17 -7.58 7.51 -8.76
CA VAL A 17 -6.66 8.30 -9.58
C VAL A 17 -7.47 8.94 -10.70
N ARG A 18 -7.46 10.28 -10.73
CA ARG A 18 -8.22 11.07 -11.70
C ARG A 18 -7.31 11.87 -12.60
N ASN A 19 -7.57 11.86 -13.90
CA ASN A 19 -6.88 12.74 -14.85
C ASN A 19 -7.55 14.12 -14.86
N GLU A 20 -6.93 15.08 -14.18
CA GLU A 20 -7.38 16.49 -14.17
C GLU A 20 -6.74 17.34 -15.28
N GLY A 21 -5.93 16.72 -16.14
CA GLY A 21 -5.24 17.37 -17.25
C GLY A 21 -6.15 17.57 -18.47
N LYS A 22 -5.55 18.14 -19.53
CA LYS A 22 -6.25 18.41 -20.80
C LYS A 22 -6.06 17.32 -21.86
N PHE A 23 -5.22 16.34 -21.59
CA PHE A 23 -4.83 15.31 -22.55
C PHE A 23 -4.97 13.92 -21.94
N PRO A 24 -5.18 12.88 -22.76
CA PRO A 24 -5.14 11.50 -22.30
C PRO A 24 -3.78 11.15 -21.70
N GLY A 25 -3.79 10.38 -20.61
CA GLY A 25 -2.57 9.98 -19.92
C GLY A 25 -2.77 8.77 -19.01
N SER A 26 -1.66 8.17 -18.58
CA SER A 26 -1.66 7.12 -17.56
C SER A 26 -0.75 7.53 -16.42
N GLU A 27 -1.10 7.12 -15.21
CA GLU A 27 -0.33 7.39 -14.00
C GLU A 27 0.22 6.08 -13.42
N VAL A 28 1.39 6.13 -12.79
CA VAL A 28 1.92 5.01 -12.00
C VAL A 28 1.82 5.39 -10.52
N ALA A 29 0.75 4.96 -9.87
CA ALA A 29 0.55 5.16 -8.45
C ALA A 29 1.48 4.22 -7.66
N GLN A 30 2.24 4.76 -6.72
CA GLN A 30 3.23 4.02 -5.93
C GLN A 30 2.83 4.01 -4.46
N ALA A 31 2.85 2.83 -3.85
CA ALA A 31 2.57 2.62 -2.43
C ALA A 31 3.85 2.31 -1.66
N TYR A 32 4.13 3.14 -0.66
CA TYR A 32 5.23 3.02 0.27
C TYR A 32 4.72 2.67 1.67
N LEU A 33 5.48 1.86 2.41
CA LEU A 33 5.24 1.62 3.83
C LEU A 33 6.35 2.23 4.68
N SER A 34 5.97 2.79 5.82
CA SER A 34 6.86 3.10 6.94
C SER A 34 6.37 2.42 8.22
N PHE A 35 7.31 2.04 9.09
CA PHE A 35 7.04 1.28 10.29
C PHE A 35 7.48 2.10 11.52
N PRO A 36 6.63 3.00 12.04
CA PRO A 36 7.04 3.97 13.06
C PRO A 36 7.48 3.35 14.40
N LYS A 37 7.08 2.09 14.66
CA LYS A 37 7.47 1.35 15.87
C LYS A 37 8.80 0.60 15.73
N ASP A 38 9.37 0.55 14.53
CA ASP A 38 10.66 -0.07 14.26
C ASP A 38 11.70 1.02 13.93
N PRO A 39 12.56 1.41 14.89
CA PRO A 39 13.55 2.47 14.67
C PRO A 39 14.66 2.07 13.69
N HIS A 40 14.80 0.78 13.37
CA HIS A 40 15.78 0.28 12.40
C HIS A 40 15.19 0.15 11.00
N ALA A 41 13.87 0.29 10.84
CA ALA A 41 13.24 0.28 9.52
C ALA A 41 13.62 1.53 8.73
N PRO A 42 13.79 1.42 7.39
CA PRO A 42 13.92 2.59 6.54
C PRO A 42 12.72 3.52 6.69
N SER A 43 12.93 4.81 6.45
CA SER A 43 11.88 5.84 6.58
C SER A 43 10.65 5.57 5.72
N ARG A 44 10.84 4.93 4.56
CA ARG A 44 9.79 4.43 3.66
C ARG A 44 10.37 3.40 2.71
N VAL A 45 9.57 2.39 2.36
CA VAL A 45 9.95 1.33 1.42
C VAL A 45 8.84 1.10 0.42
N LEU A 46 9.16 1.07 -0.88
CA LEU A 46 8.19 0.76 -1.92
C LEU A 46 7.69 -0.68 -1.73
N ARG A 47 6.38 -0.86 -1.77
CA ARG A 47 5.71 -2.17 -1.60
C ARG A 47 4.80 -2.54 -2.75
N GLY A 48 4.31 -1.57 -3.49
CA GLY A 48 3.51 -1.81 -4.68
C GLY A 48 3.52 -0.62 -5.60
N PHE A 49 3.25 -0.86 -6.86
CA PHE A 49 2.94 0.17 -7.83
C PHE A 49 1.89 -0.38 -8.79
N GLU A 50 0.94 0.46 -9.17
CA GLU A 50 -0.11 0.12 -10.10
C GLU A 50 -0.18 1.20 -11.16
N LYS A 51 -0.28 0.79 -12.42
CA LYS A 51 -0.40 1.70 -13.54
C LYS A 51 -1.84 1.74 -13.98
N THR A 52 -2.43 2.94 -14.04
CA THR A 52 -3.77 3.11 -14.57
C THR A 52 -3.81 2.74 -16.05
N THR A 53 -5.00 2.47 -16.56
CA THR A 53 -5.25 2.53 -18.00
C THR A 53 -5.02 3.96 -18.53
N VAL A 54 -5.22 4.18 -19.83
CA VAL A 54 -5.19 5.53 -20.40
C VAL A 54 -6.49 6.23 -20.02
N LEU A 55 -6.41 7.18 -19.11
CA LEU A 55 -7.53 8.00 -18.65
C LEU A 55 -7.69 9.21 -19.57
N GLN A 56 -8.90 9.43 -20.07
CA GLN A 56 -9.23 10.69 -20.74
C GLN A 56 -9.33 11.84 -19.72
N PRO A 57 -9.27 13.10 -20.16
CA PRO A 57 -9.55 14.25 -19.28
C PRO A 57 -10.87 14.08 -18.52
N GLY A 58 -10.79 14.08 -17.19
CA GLY A 58 -11.93 13.92 -16.28
C GLY A 58 -12.19 12.47 -15.82
N ASP A 59 -11.64 11.47 -16.50
CA ASP A 59 -11.77 10.05 -16.13
C ASP A 59 -11.05 9.74 -14.82
N GLU A 60 -11.58 8.74 -14.12
CA GLU A 60 -11.05 8.25 -12.86
C GLU A 60 -10.97 6.72 -12.87
N GLU A 61 -9.90 6.18 -12.30
CA GLU A 61 -9.71 4.75 -12.08
C GLU A 61 -9.27 4.49 -10.64
N THR A 62 -9.86 3.47 -10.02
CA THR A 62 -9.44 3.03 -8.70
C THR A 62 -8.36 1.96 -8.84
N VAL A 63 -7.17 2.23 -8.31
CA VAL A 63 -6.10 1.24 -8.21
C VAL A 63 -6.04 0.68 -6.79
N THR A 64 -5.67 -0.60 -6.67
CA THR A 64 -5.68 -1.31 -5.38
C THR A 64 -4.35 -1.98 -5.12
N PHE A 65 -3.76 -1.71 -3.96
CA PHE A 65 -2.53 -2.32 -3.49
C PHE A 65 -2.85 -3.45 -2.51
N ALA A 66 -2.56 -4.68 -2.90
CA ALA A 66 -2.73 -5.87 -2.07
C ALA A 66 -1.44 -6.12 -1.25
N LEU A 67 -1.50 -5.86 0.07
CA LEU A 67 -0.38 -5.99 0.98
C LEU A 67 -0.39 -7.37 1.66
N SER A 68 0.69 -8.12 1.48
CA SER A 68 0.90 -9.42 2.11
C SER A 68 1.49 -9.30 3.52
N ASP A 69 1.53 -10.41 4.25
CA ASP A 69 2.25 -10.52 5.53
C ASP A 69 3.71 -10.10 5.40
N ARG A 70 4.34 -10.45 4.28
CA ARG A 70 5.73 -10.12 3.96
C ARG A 70 5.91 -8.61 3.81
N ASP A 71 4.98 -7.95 3.16
CA ASP A 71 5.03 -6.50 2.92
C ASP A 71 4.93 -5.72 4.23
N LEU A 72 4.07 -6.21 5.13
CA LEU A 72 3.77 -5.64 6.45
C LEU A 72 4.73 -6.10 7.56
N SER A 73 5.79 -6.82 7.20
CA SER A 73 6.82 -7.29 8.14
C SER A 73 8.11 -6.49 8.03
N THR A 74 8.80 -6.34 9.17
CA THR A 74 10.20 -5.89 9.22
C THR A 74 11.12 -7.04 9.60
N TYR A 75 12.40 -6.94 9.26
CA TYR A 75 13.38 -7.98 9.59
C TYR A 75 14.12 -7.61 10.88
N ALA A 76 14.00 -8.46 11.90
CA ALA A 76 14.73 -8.34 13.14
C ALA A 76 15.92 -9.31 13.16
N VAL A 77 17.14 -8.77 13.36
CA VAL A 77 18.37 -9.57 13.41
C VAL A 77 18.24 -10.64 14.51
N GLY A 78 18.52 -11.90 14.15
CA GLY A 78 18.42 -13.05 15.04
C GLY A 78 16.99 -13.58 15.29
N LYS A 79 15.95 -12.89 14.82
CA LYS A 79 14.54 -13.30 14.96
C LYS A 79 13.83 -13.54 13.63
N GLY A 80 14.36 -13.02 12.53
CA GLY A 80 13.76 -13.15 11.21
C GLY A 80 12.69 -12.09 10.95
N TRP A 81 11.75 -12.42 10.07
CA TRP A 81 10.65 -11.52 9.70
C TRP A 81 9.60 -11.46 10.81
N ALA A 82 9.25 -10.26 11.23
CA ALA A 82 8.25 -9.98 12.24
C ALA A 82 7.15 -9.09 11.65
N LEU A 83 5.92 -9.60 11.65
CA LEU A 83 4.75 -8.84 11.24
C LEU A 83 4.53 -7.68 12.20
N GLN A 84 4.39 -6.47 11.64
CA GLN A 84 4.12 -5.28 12.44
C GLN A 84 2.62 -5.16 12.67
N SER A 85 2.23 -4.77 13.88
CA SER A 85 0.82 -4.49 14.22
C SER A 85 0.31 -3.18 13.60
N GLU A 86 1.22 -2.31 13.19
CA GLU A 86 0.94 -0.99 12.66
C GLU A 86 1.95 -0.65 11.57
N ALA A 87 1.46 -0.07 10.48
CA ALA A 87 2.28 0.49 9.41
C ALA A 87 1.62 1.78 8.92
N LYS A 88 2.40 2.76 8.48
CA LYS A 88 1.85 3.89 7.73
C LYS A 88 2.04 3.61 6.24
N ILE A 89 0.96 3.64 5.47
CA ILE A 89 1.03 3.64 4.02
C ILE A 89 1.06 5.07 3.50
N LEU A 90 1.93 5.32 2.53
CA LEU A 90 2.00 6.57 1.79
C LEU A 90 1.84 6.25 0.31
N VAL A 91 0.97 6.98 -0.39
CA VAL A 91 0.70 6.80 -1.81
C VAL A 91 1.08 8.06 -2.56
N GLY A 92 1.78 7.91 -3.68
CA GLY A 92 2.32 9.04 -4.44
C GLY A 92 2.64 8.71 -5.90
N SER A 93 3.08 9.73 -6.64
CA SER A 93 3.53 9.61 -8.04
C SER A 93 5.02 9.26 -8.16
N SER A 94 5.78 9.49 -7.10
CA SER A 94 7.20 9.19 -6.97
C SER A 94 7.60 9.14 -5.50
N SER A 95 8.77 8.61 -5.16
CA SER A 95 9.29 8.62 -3.78
C SER A 95 9.41 10.01 -3.14
N ALA A 96 9.44 11.07 -3.94
CA ALA A 96 9.51 12.46 -3.50
C ALA A 96 8.15 13.18 -3.47
N ASP A 97 7.12 12.66 -4.13
CA ASP A 97 5.78 13.27 -4.26
C ASP A 97 4.71 12.33 -3.69
N MET A 98 4.48 12.44 -2.38
CA MET A 98 3.42 11.71 -1.66
C MET A 98 2.14 12.55 -1.64
N ARG A 99 1.02 11.96 -2.04
CA ARG A 99 -0.27 12.66 -2.19
C ARG A 99 -1.36 12.15 -1.23
N GLY A 100 -1.10 11.05 -0.54
CA GLY A 100 -1.96 10.55 0.53
C GLY A 100 -1.18 9.70 1.52
N GLU A 101 -1.63 9.68 2.77
CA GLU A 101 -1.12 8.77 3.78
C GLU A 101 -2.23 8.25 4.69
N LEU A 102 -2.04 7.06 5.24
CA LEU A 102 -2.96 6.45 6.18
C LEU A 102 -2.21 5.56 7.16
N LEU A 103 -2.59 5.60 8.43
CA LEU A 103 -2.14 4.63 9.42
C LEU A 103 -2.96 3.35 9.29
N LEU A 104 -2.29 2.25 9.01
CA LEU A 104 -2.87 0.91 8.91
C LEU A 104 -2.72 0.21 10.26
N GLN A 105 -3.84 -0.31 10.76
CA GLN A 105 -3.83 -1.32 11.80
C GLN A 105 -3.77 -2.68 11.09
N VAL A 106 -2.70 -3.42 11.31
CA VAL A 106 -2.51 -4.73 10.69
C VAL A 106 -3.27 -5.76 11.51
N PRO A 107 -4.34 -6.37 10.97
CA PRO A 107 -5.07 -7.40 11.69
C PRO A 107 -4.12 -8.53 12.04
N ALA A 108 -4.31 -9.14 13.22
CA ALA A 108 -3.63 -10.39 13.54
C ALA A 108 -3.96 -11.44 12.45
N ALA A 109 -3.08 -12.42 12.25
CA ALA A 109 -3.38 -13.48 11.30
C ALA A 109 -4.70 -14.14 11.74
N ALA A 110 -5.68 -14.24 10.84
CA ALA A 110 -6.83 -15.08 11.11
C ALA A 110 -6.27 -16.47 11.42
N ALA A 111 -6.53 -16.98 12.64
CA ALA A 111 -6.20 -18.35 12.97
C ALA A 111 -6.89 -19.21 11.92
N GLY A 112 -6.11 -19.88 11.07
CA GLY A 112 -6.64 -20.65 9.96
C GLY A 112 -7.72 -21.59 10.49
N VAL A 113 -8.93 -21.49 9.93
CA VAL A 113 -9.83 -22.63 9.94
C VAL A 113 -9.17 -23.65 9.02
N ALA A 114 -8.42 -24.57 9.63
CA ALA A 114 -8.02 -25.80 8.97
C ALA A 114 -9.31 -26.54 8.61
N LEU A 115 -9.52 -26.77 7.31
CA LEU A 115 -10.39 -27.85 6.84
C LEU A 115 -9.68 -29.18 7.01
#